data_AF-E7C7G9-F1
#
_entry.id   AF-E7C7G9-F1
#
_cell.length_a   1.000
_cell.length_b   1.000
_cell.length_c   1.000
_cell.angle_alpha   90.00
_cell.angle_beta   90.00
_cell.angle_gamma   90.00
#
_symmetry.space_group_name_H-M   'P 1'
#
loop_
_entity.id
_entity.type
_entity.pdbx_description
1 polymer ?
#
loop_
_entity_poly.entity_id
_entity_poly.type
_entity_poly.pdbx_seq_one_letter_code
_entity_poly.pdbx_strand_id
1 'polypeptide(L)'
;MIDDQRFEIQSAFDLLPHVVGCSWTTIWFRLNKIKNPTREEFREKVTEYFKMLEPLLDVYPQDKNFEEIISYLKKRNAIELEKISNGKNPEVEKRYDRFVDYG
;
A
#
# COMPACT_ATOMS: atom_id res chain seq x y z
N MET A 1 21.43 7.24 8.27
CA MET A 1 20.66 6.11 8.88
C MET A 1 21.42 4.79 8.82
N ILE A 2 21.31 3.97 9.88
CA ILE A 2 21.76 2.57 9.92
C ILE A 2 20.83 1.73 9.03
N ASP A 3 21.38 0.73 8.34
CA ASP A 3 20.68 -0.10 7.34
C ASP A 3 19.38 -0.73 7.90
N ASP A 4 19.43 -1.21 9.15
CA ASP A 4 18.32 -1.87 9.85
C ASP A 4 17.07 -0.98 9.97
N GLN A 5 17.22 0.32 10.21
CA GLN A 5 16.06 1.23 10.34
C GLN A 5 15.36 1.46 9.00
N ARG A 6 16.11 1.45 7.90
CA ARG A 6 15.53 1.51 6.55
C ARG A 6 14.82 0.20 6.22
N PHE A 7 15.41 -0.92 6.62
CA PHE A 7 14.85 -2.24 6.39
C PHE A 7 13.45 -2.41 6.99
N GLU A 8 13.22 -1.98 8.24
CA GLU A 8 11.91 -2.10 8.88
C GLU A 8 10.84 -1.28 8.17
N ILE A 9 11.16 -0.03 7.80
CA ILE A 9 10.25 0.82 7.04
C ILE A 9 9.98 0.26 5.65
N GLN A 10 11.02 -0.21 4.97
CA GLN A 10 10.89 -0.83 3.65
C GLN A 10 9.96 -2.04 3.72
N SER A 11 10.18 -2.93 4.69
CA SER A 11 9.39 -4.14 4.91
C SER A 11 7.92 -3.80 5.18
N ALA A 12 7.66 -2.78 6.00
CA ALA A 12 6.30 -2.30 6.24
C ALA A 12 5.64 -1.84 4.93
N PHE A 13 6.30 -1.01 4.13
CA PHE A 13 5.77 -0.54 2.86
C PHE A 13 5.62 -1.63 1.80
N ASP A 14 6.44 -2.69 1.83
CA ASP A 14 6.27 -3.86 0.96
C ASP A 14 5.00 -4.67 1.32
N LEU A 15 4.62 -4.72 2.61
CA LEU A 15 3.53 -5.56 3.12
C LEU A 15 2.18 -4.83 3.24
N LEU A 16 2.18 -3.56 3.64
CA LEU A 16 0.96 -2.80 3.97
C LEU A 16 -0.06 -2.67 2.82
N PRO A 17 0.35 -2.44 1.55
CA PRO A 17 -0.59 -2.43 0.43
C PRO A 17 -1.37 -3.73 0.32
N HIS A 18 -0.70 -4.84 0.60
CA HIS A 18 -1.32 -6.14 0.59
C HIS A 18 -2.23 -6.32 1.83
N VAL A 19 -1.72 -6.09 3.04
CA VAL A 19 -2.44 -6.38 4.29
C VAL A 19 -3.65 -5.48 4.46
N VAL A 20 -3.49 -4.16 4.34
CA VAL A 20 -4.56 -3.19 4.56
C VAL A 20 -5.31 -2.91 3.25
N GLY A 21 -4.58 -2.63 2.17
CA GLY A 21 -5.20 -2.28 0.89
C GLY A 21 -6.03 -3.44 0.31
N CYS A 22 -5.41 -4.58 -0.02
CA CYS A 22 -6.14 -5.68 -0.66
C CYS A 22 -7.21 -6.32 0.22
N SER A 23 -6.96 -6.46 1.52
CA SER A 23 -7.93 -7.12 2.42
C SER A 23 -9.22 -6.31 2.53
N TRP A 24 -9.12 -4.99 2.69
CA TRP A 24 -10.31 -4.13 2.76
C TRP A 24 -11.00 -4.01 1.41
N THR A 25 -10.25 -3.85 0.30
CA THR A 25 -10.83 -3.85 -1.06
C THR A 25 -11.63 -5.12 -1.35
N THR A 26 -11.08 -6.28 -1.01
CA THR A 26 -11.73 -7.58 -1.22
C THR A 26 -13.07 -7.65 -0.51
N ILE A 27 -13.11 -7.28 0.78
CA ILE A 27 -14.34 -7.30 1.57
C ILE A 27 -15.33 -6.26 1.05
N TRP A 28 -14.87 -5.05 0.71
CA TRP A 28 -15.72 -4.02 0.13
C TRP A 28 -16.40 -4.51 -1.15
N PHE A 29 -15.65 -5.10 -2.09
CA PHE A 29 -16.24 -5.60 -3.34
C PHE A 29 -17.25 -6.72 -3.10
N ARG A 30 -16.95 -7.65 -2.19
CA ARG A 30 -17.88 -8.73 -1.80
C ARG A 30 -19.17 -8.20 -1.21
N LEU A 31 -19.09 -7.26 -0.27
CA LEU A 31 -20.28 -6.68 0.38
C LEU A 31 -21.14 -5.91 -0.64
N ASN A 32 -20.52 -5.28 -1.62
CA ASN A 32 -21.20 -4.57 -2.72
C ASN A 32 -21.56 -5.48 -3.90
N LYS A 33 -21.37 -6.80 -3.78
CA LYS A 33 -21.66 -7.80 -4.82
C LYS A 33 -20.94 -7.54 -6.16
N ILE A 34 -19.80 -6.86 -6.13
CA ILE A 34 -18.93 -6.67 -7.29
C ILE A 34 -18.06 -7.91 -7.44
N LYS A 35 -18.25 -8.66 -8.53
CA LYS A 35 -17.56 -9.94 -8.77
C LYS A 35 -16.36 -9.82 -9.69
N ASN A 36 -16.48 -9.00 -10.74
CA ASN A 36 -15.46 -8.86 -11.78
C ASN A 36 -15.05 -7.38 -11.93
N PRO A 37 -14.46 -6.76 -10.89
CA PRO A 37 -13.84 -5.46 -11.06
C PRO A 37 -12.71 -5.61 -12.08
N THR A 38 -12.41 -4.55 -12.81
CA THR A 38 -11.18 -4.48 -13.60
C THR A 38 -9.96 -4.42 -12.67
N ARG A 39 -8.78 -4.77 -13.17
CA ARG A 39 -7.52 -4.58 -12.43
C ARG A 39 -7.32 -3.12 -11.99
N GLU A 40 -7.74 -2.18 -12.82
CA GLU A 40 -7.65 -0.75 -12.52
C GLU A 40 -8.54 -0.37 -11.34
N GLU A 41 -9.83 -0.72 -11.37
CA GLU A 41 -10.76 -0.48 -10.26
C GLU A 41 -10.27 -1.13 -8.95
N PHE A 42 -9.70 -2.34 -9.03
CA PHE A 42 -9.12 -2.99 -7.85
C PHE A 42 -7.92 -2.22 -7.30
N ARG A 43 -6.97 -1.81 -8.16
CA ARG A 43 -5.79 -1.02 -7.77
C ARG A 43 -6.17 0.34 -7.20
N GLU A 44 -7.15 1.02 -7.79
CA GLU A 44 -7.68 2.28 -7.28
C GLU A 44 -8.25 2.11 -5.88
N LYS A 45 -9.06 1.08 -5.66
CA LYS A 45 -9.65 0.80 -4.35
C LYS A 45 -8.60 0.41 -3.31
N VAL A 46 -7.61 -0.40 -3.69
CA VAL A 46 -6.44 -0.73 -2.85
C VAL A 46 -5.69 0.54 -2.44
N THR A 47 -5.49 1.44 -3.40
CA THR A 47 -4.81 2.72 -3.18
C THR A 47 -5.59 3.62 -2.22
N GLU A 48 -6.92 3.68 -2.35
CA GLU A 48 -7.79 4.43 -1.43
C GLU A 48 -7.59 4.00 0.02
N TYR A 49 -7.63 2.69 0.29
CA TYR A 49 -7.40 2.16 1.64
C TYR A 49 -5.97 2.33 2.11
N PHE A 50 -4.99 2.12 1.24
CA PHE A 50 -3.60 2.27 1.60
C PHE A 50 -3.26 3.73 1.98
N LYS A 51 -3.84 4.72 1.29
CA LYS A 51 -3.71 6.14 1.63
C LYS A 51 -4.29 6.51 3.00
N MET A 52 -5.18 5.70 3.59
CA MET A 52 -5.63 5.93 4.97
C MET A 52 -4.49 5.80 5.99
N LEU A 53 -3.34 5.25 5.60
CA LEU A 53 -2.12 5.17 6.40
C LEU A 53 -1.18 6.38 6.21
N GLU A 54 -1.52 7.35 5.37
CA GLU A 54 -0.73 8.60 5.20
C GLU A 54 -0.38 9.31 6.53
N PRO A 55 -1.22 9.31 7.59
CA PRO A 55 -0.84 9.88 8.87
C PRO A 55 0.44 9.26 9.48
N LEU A 56 0.80 8.03 9.11
CA LEU A 56 2.05 7.39 9.55
C LEU A 56 3.32 8.07 9.01
N LEU A 57 3.20 8.88 7.96
CA LEU A 57 4.33 9.59 7.36
C LEU A 57 4.81 10.78 8.19
N ASP A 58 3.95 11.28 9.09
CA ASP A 58 4.19 12.49 9.88
C ASP A 58 4.18 12.21 11.41
N VAL A 59 4.34 10.95 11.84
CA VAL A 59 4.36 10.56 13.26
C VAL A 59 5.63 11.00 14.00
N TYR A 60 6.72 11.20 13.27
CA TYR A 60 7.99 11.63 13.87
C TYR A 60 8.01 13.15 14.10
N PRO A 61 8.71 13.63 15.16
CA PRO A 61 8.92 15.06 15.38
C PRO A 61 9.53 15.75 14.15
N GLN A 62 9.04 16.93 13.78
CA GLN A 62 9.48 17.68 12.60
C GLN A 62 10.73 18.54 12.90
N ASP A 63 11.74 17.93 13.53
CA ASP A 63 13.02 18.57 13.82
C ASP A 63 14.18 17.93 13.03
N LYS A 64 15.34 18.58 13.04
CA LYS A 64 16.51 18.20 12.22
C LYS A 64 17.00 16.76 12.47
N ASN A 65 16.73 16.17 13.64
CA ASN A 65 17.19 14.82 13.94
C ASN A 65 16.39 13.75 13.18
N PHE A 66 15.17 14.06 12.75
CA PHE A 66 14.27 13.11 12.07
C PHE A 66 14.09 13.40 10.58
N GLU A 67 14.69 14.46 10.06
CA GLU A 67 14.54 14.88 8.67
C GLU A 67 14.88 13.76 7.66
N GLU A 68 15.96 13.00 7.92
CA GLU A 68 16.37 11.89 7.06
C GLU A 68 15.31 10.78 6.99
N ILE A 69 14.75 10.35 8.13
CA ILE A 69 13.77 9.27 8.18
C ILE A 69 12.41 9.72 7.61
N ILE A 70 11.99 10.97 7.88
CA ILE A 70 10.75 11.54 7.32
C ILE A 70 10.83 11.58 5.79
N SER A 71 11.96 12.03 5.24
CA SER A 71 12.19 12.04 3.79
C SER A 71 12.14 10.62 3.20
N TYR A 72 12.76 9.65 3.89
CA TYR A 72 12.73 8.25 3.47
C TYR A 72 11.32 7.65 3.47
N LEU A 73 10.51 7.90 4.51
CA LEU A 73 9.11 7.46 4.60
C LEU A 73 8.29 7.97 3.42
N LYS A 74 8.35 9.28 3.17
CA LYS A 74 7.59 9.94 2.09
C LYS A 74 7.98 9.38 0.72
N LYS A 75 9.28 9.20 0.49
CA LYS A 75 9.80 8.59 -0.74
C LYS A 75 9.32 7.14 -0.89
N ARG A 76 9.40 6.31 0.16
CA ARG A 76 9.03 4.89 0.08
C ARG A 76 7.54 4.71 -0.16
N ASN A 77 6.69 5.51 0.49
CA ASN A 77 5.25 5.55 0.26
C ASN A 77 4.90 5.92 -1.19
N ALA A 78 5.52 6.98 -1.72
CA ALA A 78 5.29 7.42 -3.09
C ALA A 78 5.67 6.34 -4.12
N ILE A 79 6.83 5.69 -3.94
CA ILE A 79 7.27 4.58 -4.79
C ILE A 79 6.24 3.44 -4.74
N GLU A 80 5.70 3.13 -3.57
CA GLU A 80 4.76 2.03 -3.42
C GLU A 80 3.42 2.33 -4.08
N LEU A 81 2.89 3.53 -3.91
CA LEU A 81 1.69 4.01 -4.60
C LEU A 81 1.85 3.94 -6.12
N GLU A 82 3.01 4.37 -6.64
CA GLU A 82 3.32 4.30 -8.07
C GLU A 82 3.39 2.86 -8.58
N LYS A 83 3.97 1.94 -7.80
CA LYS A 83 3.99 0.51 -8.17
C LYS A 83 2.57 -0.05 -8.25
N ILE A 84 1.71 0.26 -7.30
CA ILE A 84 0.32 -0.20 -7.30
C ILE A 84 -0.39 0.36 -8.52
N SER A 85 -0.38 1.68 -8.73
CA SER A 85 -1.11 2.32 -9.84
C SER A 85 -0.65 1.80 -11.21
N ASN A 86 0.65 1.53 -11.38
CA ASN A 86 1.21 1.03 -12.62
C ASN A 86 1.12 -0.49 -12.79
N GLY A 87 0.50 -1.22 -11.85
CA GLY A 87 0.39 -2.69 -11.92
C GLY A 87 1.73 -3.41 -11.76
N LYS A 88 2.68 -2.79 -11.06
CA LYS A 88 4.03 -3.31 -10.79
C LYS A 88 4.18 -3.84 -9.36
N ASN A 89 3.13 -3.78 -8.54
CA ASN A 89 3.13 -4.43 -7.22
C ASN A 89 2.65 -5.89 -7.38
N PRO A 90 3.55 -6.88 -7.28
CA PRO A 90 3.21 -8.28 -7.57
C PRO A 90 2.21 -8.87 -6.56
N GLU A 91 2.25 -8.45 -5.30
CA GLU A 91 1.34 -8.96 -4.26
C GLU A 91 -0.09 -8.44 -4.48
N VAL A 92 -0.24 -7.18 -4.90
CA VAL A 92 -1.56 -6.62 -5.27
C VAL A 92 -2.13 -7.34 -6.50
N GLU A 93 -1.33 -7.54 -7.54
CA GLU A 93 -1.79 -8.23 -8.75
C GLU A 93 -2.18 -9.69 -8.47
N LYS A 94 -1.39 -10.41 -7.68
CA LYS A 94 -1.71 -11.77 -7.25
C LYS A 94 -2.99 -11.83 -6.42
N ARG A 95 -3.26 -10.79 -5.61
CA ARG A 95 -4.49 -10.70 -4.82
C ARG A 95 -5.71 -10.40 -5.66
N TYR A 96 -5.58 -9.60 -6.71
CA TYR A 96 -6.61 -9.44 -7.72
C TYR A 96 -6.93 -10.78 -8.40
N ASP A 97 -5.91 -11.52 -8.86
CA ASP A 97 -6.12 -12.82 -9.52
C ASP A 97 -6.91 -13.76 -8.63
N ARG A 98 -6.48 -13.89 -7.37
CA ARG A 98 -7.20 -14.70 -6.37
C ARG A 98 -8.61 -14.20 -6.10
N PHE A 99 -8.85 -12.90 -6.14
CA PHE A 99 -10.18 -12.34 -5.95
C PHE A 99 -11.12 -12.76 -7.09
N VAL A 100 -10.67 -12.68 -8.34
CA VAL A 100 -11.49 -13.03 -9.51
C VAL A 100 -11.66 -14.55 -9.64
N ASP A 101 -10.61 -15.33 -9.36
CA ASP A 101 -10.64 -16.79 -9.50
C ASP A 101 -11.51 -17.49 -8.44
N TYR A 102 -11.63 -16.90 -7.24
CA TYR A 102 -12.28 -17.53 -6.08
C TYR A 102 -13.40 -16.69 -5.45
N GLY A 103 -13.72 -15.52 -5.98
CA GLY A 103 -14.73 -14.58 -5.47
C GLY A 103 -16.07 -14.70 -6.18
#